data_AF-A0A3B9VCC9-F1
#
_entry.id   AF-A0A3B9VCC9-F1
#
_cell.length_a   1.000
_cell.length_b   1.000
_cell.length_c   1.000
_cell.angle_alpha   90.00
_cell.angle_beta   90.00
_cell.angle_gamma   90.00
#
_symmetry.space_group_name_H-M   'P 1'
#
loop_
_entity.id
_entity.type
_entity.pdbx_description
1 polymer ?
#
loop_
_entity_poly.entity_id
_entity_poly.type
_entity_poly.pdbx_seq_one_letter_code
_entity_poly.pdbx_strand_id
1 'polypeptide(L)'
;MEFSTFSLSSSHIEEFEQIAKECNATSGYKWLPSSRIPSAIPESLRKQMTSALLMWEPTSSGSVYLVVNGIRHDQKDNALDQEPFGIVVNATGASAYGIFAHHGNWPNRTTPITPEVQKILESTSLGNYFPLAEVPQSSSGPLTDLKNTSHEGAFRTIVNKLVSINKNSA
;
A
#
# COMPACT_ATOMS: atom_id res chain seq x y z
N MET A 1 -9.77 0.42 13.79
CA MET A 1 -9.38 -0.05 12.45
C MET A 1 -10.61 -0.58 11.77
N GLU A 2 -10.92 0.00 10.62
CA GLU A 2 -12.08 -0.33 9.80
C GLU A 2 -11.61 -0.76 8.42
N PHE A 3 -12.39 -1.61 7.75
CA PHE A 3 -12.08 -2.06 6.41
C PHE A 3 -13.24 -1.73 5.48
N SER A 4 -12.90 -1.15 4.33
CA SER A 4 -13.83 -0.92 3.24
C SER A 4 -13.50 -1.86 2.09
N THR A 5 -14.52 -2.45 1.49
CA THR A 5 -14.40 -3.24 0.26
C THR A 5 -14.78 -2.37 -0.92
N PHE A 6 -13.93 -2.33 -1.95
CA PHE A 6 -14.17 -1.57 -3.17
C PHE A 6 -14.34 -2.52 -4.34
N SER A 7 -15.46 -2.41 -5.06
CA SER A 7 -15.63 -3.08 -6.34
C SER A 7 -14.69 -2.48 -7.37
N LEU A 8 -14.05 -3.33 -8.18
CA LEU A 8 -13.09 -2.93 -9.19
C LEU A 8 -13.74 -3.01 -10.58
N SER A 9 -13.51 -1.98 -11.40
CA SER A 9 -13.87 -2.00 -12.81
C SER A 9 -12.91 -2.90 -13.58
N SER A 10 -13.25 -3.25 -14.82
CA SER A 10 -12.35 -3.98 -15.71
C SER A 10 -10.99 -3.27 -15.89
N SER A 11 -10.98 -1.94 -15.95
CA SER A 11 -9.73 -1.16 -16.06
C SER A 11 -8.86 -1.28 -14.81
N HIS A 12 -9.45 -1.34 -13.62
CA HIS A 12 -8.70 -1.56 -12.37
C HIS A 12 -8.12 -2.98 -12.31
N ILE A 13 -8.90 -3.98 -12.76
CA ILE A 13 -8.46 -5.38 -12.83
C ILE A 13 -7.25 -5.49 -13.76
N GLU A 14 -7.35 -4.94 -14.98
CA GLU A 14 -6.25 -4.91 -15.94
C GLU A 14 -5.01 -4.22 -15.38
N GLU A 15 -5.16 -3.08 -14.69
CA GLU A 15 -4.06 -2.38 -14.04
C GLU A 15 -3.32 -3.26 -13.03
N PHE A 16 -4.04 -3.95 -12.15
CA PHE A 16 -3.41 -4.84 -11.15
C PHE A 16 -2.79 -6.09 -11.76
N GLU A 17 -3.34 -6.63 -12.84
CA GLU A 17 -2.72 -7.72 -13.57
C GLU A 17 -1.40 -7.31 -14.23
N GLN A 18 -1.31 -6.08 -14.76
CA GLN A 18 -0.03 -5.56 -15.28
C GLN A 18 0.97 -5.35 -14.15
N ILE A 19 0.55 -4.80 -13.00
CA ILE A 19 1.42 -4.66 -11.82
C ILE A 19 1.92 -6.04 -11.36
N ALA A 20 1.05 -7.05 -11.32
CA ALA A 20 1.44 -8.42 -10.95
C ALA A 20 2.49 -9.01 -11.91
N LYS A 21 2.42 -8.69 -13.22
CA LYS A 21 3.43 -9.12 -14.21
C LYS A 21 4.77 -8.41 -14.05
N GLU A 22 4.77 -7.15 -13.58
CA GLU A 22 6.00 -6.43 -13.24
C GLU A 22 6.67 -7.00 -11.98
N CYS A 23 5.90 -7.64 -11.10
CA CYS A 23 6.40 -8.31 -9.90
C CYS A 23 7.05 -9.65 -10.30
N ASN A 24 8.27 -9.89 -9.82
CA ASN A 24 8.95 -11.16 -10.09
C ASN A 24 8.29 -12.33 -9.31
N ALA A 25 8.70 -13.57 -9.61
CA ALA A 25 8.15 -14.78 -8.96
C ALA A 25 8.48 -14.92 -7.45
N THR A 26 9.22 -13.97 -6.87
CA THR A 26 9.57 -13.94 -5.44
C THR A 26 8.84 -12.80 -4.73
N SER A 27 8.66 -12.86 -3.42
CA SER A 27 8.06 -11.74 -2.67
C SER A 27 8.97 -10.51 -2.66
N GLY A 28 8.39 -9.31 -2.62
CA GLY A 28 9.17 -8.08 -2.61
C GLY A 28 8.38 -6.81 -2.38
N TYR A 29 9.08 -5.68 -2.46
CA TYR A 29 8.51 -4.34 -2.43
C TYR A 29 9.16 -3.41 -3.47
N LYS A 30 8.46 -2.31 -3.78
CA LYS A 30 8.92 -1.23 -4.64
C LYS A 30 8.23 0.08 -4.28
N TRP A 31 8.99 1.17 -4.19
CA TRP A 31 8.43 2.52 -4.05
C TRP A 31 7.75 2.97 -5.35
N LEU A 32 6.53 3.49 -5.21
CA LEU A 32 5.75 4.09 -6.28
C LEU A 32 5.69 5.61 -6.08
N PRO A 33 6.03 6.42 -7.10
CA PRO A 33 5.69 7.84 -7.09
C PRO A 33 4.17 8.00 -7.17
N SER A 34 3.65 9.15 -6.74
CA SER A 34 2.21 9.47 -6.77
C SER A 34 1.53 9.19 -8.12
N SER A 35 2.22 9.45 -9.23
CA SER A 35 1.73 9.20 -10.60
C SER A 35 1.56 7.72 -10.97
N ARG A 36 2.13 6.81 -10.18
CA ARG A 36 2.05 5.34 -10.37
C ARG A 36 1.17 4.66 -9.31
N ILE A 37 0.53 5.43 -8.42
CA ILE A 37 -0.43 4.87 -7.46
C ILE A 37 -1.68 4.40 -8.22
N PRO A 38 -2.12 3.12 -8.07
CA PRO A 38 -3.18 2.56 -8.89
C PRO A 38 -4.49 3.33 -8.83
N SER A 39 -5.14 3.46 -9.98
CA SER A 39 -6.39 4.20 -10.16
C SER A 39 -7.57 3.66 -9.34
N ALA A 40 -7.51 2.40 -8.93
CA ALA A 40 -8.45 1.77 -8.01
C ALA A 40 -8.54 2.46 -6.64
N ILE A 41 -7.47 3.14 -6.21
CA ILE A 41 -7.52 4.01 -5.04
C ILE A 41 -8.22 5.32 -5.46
N PRO A 42 -9.30 5.73 -4.77
CA PRO A 42 -10.04 6.95 -5.12
C PRO A 42 -9.15 8.16 -5.32
N GLU A 43 -9.44 8.96 -6.34
CA GLU A 43 -8.61 10.13 -6.70
C GLU A 43 -8.46 11.12 -5.54
N SER A 44 -9.52 11.31 -4.74
CA SER A 44 -9.50 12.15 -3.54
C SER A 44 -8.46 11.70 -2.49
N LEU A 45 -8.23 10.39 -2.38
CA LEU A 45 -7.22 9.81 -1.50
C LEU A 45 -5.84 9.85 -2.15
N ARG A 46 -5.73 9.48 -3.44
CA ARG A 46 -4.45 9.54 -4.18
C ARG A 46 -3.83 10.92 -4.19
N LYS A 47 -4.63 11.98 -4.30
CA LYS A 47 -4.16 13.38 -4.24
C LYS A 47 -3.51 13.75 -2.92
N GLN A 48 -3.82 13.03 -1.84
CA GLN A 48 -3.22 13.24 -0.53
C GLN A 48 -1.97 12.36 -0.32
N MET A 49 -1.68 11.46 -1.26
CA MET A 49 -0.54 10.55 -1.19
C MET A 49 0.64 11.11 -1.99
N THR A 50 1.78 11.32 -1.32
CA THR A 50 3.01 11.75 -2.00
C THR A 50 3.70 10.57 -2.69
N SER A 51 3.61 9.39 -2.08
CA SER A 51 4.17 8.14 -2.55
C SER A 51 3.40 6.96 -1.98
N ALA A 52 3.68 5.76 -2.48
CA ALA A 52 3.19 4.52 -1.89
C ALA A 52 4.25 3.42 -1.96
N LEU A 53 4.20 2.47 -1.04
CA LEU A 53 4.99 1.24 -1.11
C LEU A 53 4.14 0.11 -1.69
N LEU A 54 4.46 -0.35 -2.90
CA LEU A 54 3.91 -1.60 -3.43
C LEU A 54 4.65 -2.77 -2.78
N MET A 55 3.89 -3.74 -2.29
CA MET A 55 4.38 -4.95 -1.64
C MET A 55 3.64 -6.16 -2.21
N TRP A 56 4.34 -7.27 -2.42
CA TRP A 56 3.74 -8.47 -2.95
C TRP A 56 4.29 -9.76 -2.35
N GLU A 57 3.42 -10.75 -2.19
CA GLU A 57 3.76 -12.09 -1.71
C GLU A 57 2.96 -13.14 -2.50
N PRO A 58 3.64 -14.05 -3.25
CA PRO A 58 2.98 -15.17 -3.89
C PRO A 58 2.54 -16.23 -2.87
N THR A 59 1.45 -16.94 -3.17
CA THR A 59 0.92 -18.05 -2.38
C THR A 59 1.29 -19.40 -3.01
N SER A 60 1.20 -20.48 -2.23
CA SER A 60 1.39 -21.84 -2.75
C SER A 60 0.35 -22.25 -3.80
N SER A 61 -0.78 -21.56 -3.90
CA SER A 61 -1.82 -21.78 -4.91
C SER A 61 -1.56 -21.04 -6.22
N GLY A 62 -0.43 -20.31 -6.33
CA GLY A 62 -0.11 -19.48 -7.49
C GLY A 62 -0.85 -18.13 -7.54
N SER A 63 -1.52 -17.75 -6.44
CA SER A 63 -2.05 -16.39 -6.29
C SER A 63 -0.95 -15.43 -5.81
N VAL A 64 -1.16 -14.14 -5.94
CA VAL A 64 -0.28 -13.08 -5.44
C VAL A 64 -1.13 -12.09 -4.65
N TYR A 65 -0.74 -11.84 -3.41
CA TYR A 65 -1.25 -10.69 -2.67
C TYR A 65 -0.50 -9.45 -3.14
N LEU A 66 -1.22 -8.42 -3.57
CA LEU A 66 -0.67 -7.10 -3.86
C LEU A 66 -1.20 -6.12 -2.82
N VAL A 67 -0.30 -5.35 -2.20
CA VAL A 67 -0.65 -4.31 -1.23
C VAL A 67 0.06 -3.02 -1.61
N VAL A 68 -0.70 -1.95 -1.79
CA VAL A 68 -0.21 -0.59 -1.99
C VAL A 68 -0.42 0.17 -0.70
N ASN A 69 0.66 0.41 0.04
CA ASN A 69 0.62 1.19 1.27
C ASN A 69 0.88 2.67 0.97
N GLY A 70 -0.19 3.46 0.84
CA GLY A 70 -0.10 4.89 0.54
C GLY A 70 0.42 5.68 1.72
N ILE A 71 1.29 6.67 1.46
CA ILE A 71 1.77 7.61 2.47
C ILE A 71 1.02 8.91 2.29
N ARG A 72 0.01 9.11 3.15
CA ARG A 72 -0.90 10.25 3.12
C ARG A 72 -0.38 11.37 4.02
N HIS A 73 -0.43 12.60 3.54
CA HIS A 73 -0.27 13.77 4.42
C HIS A 73 -1.61 14.12 5.06
N ASP A 74 -1.71 13.96 6.38
CA ASP A 74 -2.82 14.47 7.18
C ASP A 74 -2.51 15.88 7.67
N GLN A 75 -3.08 16.88 6.98
CA GLN A 75 -2.92 18.29 7.34
C GLN A 75 -3.59 18.66 8.66
N LYS A 76 -4.62 17.94 9.08
CA LYS A 76 -5.35 18.26 10.31
C LYS A 76 -4.54 17.85 11.53
N ASP A 77 -3.93 16.68 11.46
CA ASP A 77 -3.14 16.11 12.56
C ASP A 77 -1.64 16.41 12.45
N ASN A 78 -1.23 17.16 11.42
CA ASN A 78 0.18 17.44 11.08
C ASN A 78 1.01 16.16 11.14
N ALA A 79 0.59 15.16 10.37
CA ALA A 79 1.21 13.84 10.37
C ALA A 79 1.27 13.20 8.98
N LEU A 80 2.20 12.27 8.81
CA LEU A 80 2.19 11.30 7.72
C LEU A 80 1.50 10.04 8.20
N ASP A 81 0.58 9.52 7.40
CA ASP A 81 -0.28 8.41 7.76
C ASP A 81 -0.21 7.31 6.69
N GLN A 82 0.00 6.07 7.12
CA GLN A 82 -0.10 4.90 6.24
C GLN A 82 -1.55 4.50 6.00
N GLU A 83 -1.91 4.32 4.74
CA GLU A 83 -3.25 3.96 4.30
C GLU A 83 -3.18 2.87 3.22
N PRO A 84 -3.18 1.58 3.64
CA PRO A 84 -2.95 0.50 2.71
C PRO A 84 -4.23 0.01 2.02
N PHE A 85 -4.08 -0.25 0.73
CA PHE A 85 -5.04 -0.94 -0.12
C PHE A 85 -4.45 -2.26 -0.59
N GLY A 86 -5.24 -3.33 -0.68
CA GLY A 86 -4.75 -4.56 -1.30
C GLY A 86 -5.80 -5.40 -2.00
N ILE A 87 -5.29 -6.31 -2.80
CA ILE A 87 -6.04 -7.13 -3.76
C ILE A 87 -5.35 -8.50 -3.88
N VAL A 88 -6.08 -9.50 -4.36
CA VAL A 88 -5.51 -10.80 -4.74
C VAL A 88 -5.52 -10.92 -6.26
N VAL A 89 -4.41 -11.33 -6.85
CA VAL A 89 -4.33 -11.74 -8.26
C VAL A 89 -4.13 -13.24 -8.32
N ASN A 90 -4.95 -13.96 -9.07
CA ASN A 90 -4.84 -15.42 -9.21
C ASN A 90 -4.63 -15.81 -10.68
N ALA A 91 -4.53 -17.11 -10.98
CA ALA A 91 -4.30 -17.60 -12.35
C ALA A 91 -5.41 -17.22 -13.35
N THR A 92 -6.62 -16.91 -12.86
CA THR A 92 -7.76 -16.48 -13.68
C THR A 92 -7.91 -14.95 -13.77
N GLY A 93 -7.06 -14.18 -13.08
CA GLY A 93 -7.05 -12.73 -13.10
C GLY A 93 -7.09 -12.08 -11.71
N ALA A 94 -7.15 -10.76 -11.66
CA ALA A 94 -7.28 -10.01 -10.41
C ALA A 94 -8.69 -10.14 -9.80
N SER A 95 -8.80 -10.10 -8.46
CA SER A 95 -10.10 -10.13 -7.79
C SER A 95 -10.96 -8.92 -8.19
N ALA A 96 -12.27 -9.13 -8.34
CA ALA A 96 -13.21 -8.06 -8.68
C ALA A 96 -13.44 -7.03 -7.56
N TYR A 97 -12.72 -7.18 -6.44
CA TYR A 97 -12.75 -6.25 -5.32
C TYR A 97 -11.36 -6.09 -4.72
N GLY A 98 -11.14 -4.98 -4.03
CA GLY A 98 -9.99 -4.75 -3.16
C GLY A 98 -10.42 -4.30 -1.76
N ILE A 99 -9.46 -4.31 -0.84
CA ILE A 99 -9.65 -3.99 0.57
C ILE A 99 -8.81 -2.78 0.92
N PHE A 100 -9.43 -1.81 1.57
CA PHE A 100 -8.77 -0.62 2.07
C PHE A 100 -8.86 -0.61 3.60
N ALA A 101 -7.74 -0.41 4.30
CA ALA A 101 -7.74 -0.32 5.76
C ALA A 101 -7.73 1.15 6.20
N HIS A 102 -8.82 1.58 6.83
CA HIS A 102 -8.93 2.89 7.45
C HIS A 102 -8.52 2.82 8.92
N HIS A 103 -7.80 3.86 9.36
CA HIS A 103 -7.40 4.03 10.76
C HIS A 103 -6.72 2.76 11.32
N GLY A 104 -5.68 2.29 10.62
CA GLY A 104 -4.86 1.16 11.03
C GLY A 104 -4.35 1.28 12.47
N ASN A 105 -4.20 0.17 13.19
CA ASN A 105 -3.75 0.20 14.59
C ASN A 105 -2.38 -0.45 14.81
N TRP A 106 -1.57 -0.58 13.75
CA TRP A 106 -0.20 -1.05 13.88
C TRP A 106 0.74 0.06 14.38
N PRO A 107 1.83 -0.29 15.08
CA PRO A 107 2.83 0.67 15.55
C PRO A 107 3.37 1.53 14.41
N ASN A 108 3.66 2.79 14.70
CA ASN A 108 4.32 3.73 13.78
C ASN A 108 3.58 3.93 12.43
N ARG A 109 2.27 3.63 12.36
CA ARG A 109 1.42 3.95 11.19
C ARG A 109 1.41 5.45 10.91
N THR A 110 1.30 6.23 11.98
CA THR A 110 1.24 7.69 11.96
C THR A 110 2.57 8.24 12.46
N THR A 111 3.21 9.11 11.68
CA THR A 111 4.41 9.83 12.09
C THR A 111 4.10 11.32 12.13
N PRO A 112 4.14 11.96 13.32
CA PRO A 112 4.01 13.40 13.45
C PRO A 112 5.09 14.13 12.63
N ILE A 113 4.72 15.22 11.99
CA ILE A 113 5.65 16.10 11.28
C ILE A 113 5.73 17.46 11.96
N THR A 114 6.91 18.07 11.99
CA THR A 114 7.07 19.43 12.51
C THR A 114 6.65 20.47 11.47
N PRO A 115 6.36 21.72 11.86
CA PRO A 115 6.06 22.79 10.90
C PRO A 115 7.17 23.03 9.87
N GLU A 116 8.43 22.81 10.23
CA GLU A 116 9.59 22.91 9.31
C GLU A 116 9.55 21.80 8.26
N VAL A 117 9.22 20.57 8.69
CA VAL A 117 9.02 19.44 7.79
C VAL A 117 7.86 19.72 6.85
N GLN A 118 6.73 20.18 7.37
CA GLN A 118 5.56 20.51 6.58
C GLN A 118 5.91 21.50 5.45
N LYS A 119 6.67 22.56 5.76
CA LYS A 119 7.15 23.51 4.75
C LYS A 119 8.01 22.83 3.68
N ILE A 120 8.84 21.86 4.04
CA ILE A 120 9.66 21.11 3.09
C ILE A 120 8.77 20.20 2.21
N LEU A 121 7.80 19.50 2.80
CA LEU A 121 6.85 18.65 2.07
C LEU A 121 6.02 19.45 1.06
N GLU A 122 5.64 20.68 1.41
CA GLU A 122 4.84 21.57 0.56
C GLU A 122 5.68 22.28 -0.52
N SER A 123 6.98 22.49 -0.29
CA SER A 123 7.86 23.24 -1.20
C SER A 123 8.79 22.39 -2.06
N THR A 124 8.90 21.08 -1.78
CA THR A 124 9.86 20.19 -2.46
C THR A 124 9.25 18.82 -2.78
N SER A 125 9.85 18.11 -3.74
CA SER A 125 9.55 16.69 -3.98
C SER A 125 10.14 15.75 -2.91
N LEU A 126 10.82 16.29 -1.88
CA LEU A 126 11.40 15.48 -0.80
C LEU A 126 10.33 14.83 0.09
N GLY A 127 9.06 15.25 -0.02
CA GLY A 127 7.96 14.58 0.65
C GLY A 127 7.68 13.14 0.25
N ASN A 128 8.35 12.67 -0.82
CA ASN A 128 8.35 11.26 -1.20
C ASN A 128 9.28 10.40 -0.33
N TYR A 129 10.17 11.02 0.46
CA TYR A 129 11.25 10.33 1.20
C TYR A 129 11.30 10.72 2.67
N PHE A 130 10.29 11.45 3.15
CA PHE A 130 10.26 11.93 4.53
C PHE A 130 10.05 10.75 5.49
N PRO A 131 10.81 10.66 6.60
CA PRO A 131 10.90 9.42 7.34
C PRO A 131 9.61 9.15 8.10
N LEU A 132 8.80 8.23 7.58
CA LEU A 132 8.31 7.18 8.46
C LEU A 132 9.57 6.45 8.93
N ALA A 133 9.73 6.24 10.24
CA ALA A 133 11.00 5.82 10.88
C ALA A 133 11.62 4.50 10.36
N GLU A 134 11.00 3.89 9.36
CA GLU A 134 11.19 2.52 8.90
C GLU A 134 11.04 2.41 7.35
N VAL A 135 11.38 3.48 6.62
CA VAL A 135 11.48 3.45 5.15
C VAL A 135 12.71 2.63 4.74
N PRO A 136 12.56 1.59 3.89
CA PRO A 136 13.72 0.88 3.36
C PRO A 136 14.60 1.84 2.55
N GLN A 137 15.92 1.76 2.75
CA GLN A 137 16.89 2.62 2.04
C GLN A 137 16.89 2.39 0.53
N SER A 138 16.49 1.19 0.09
CA SER A 138 16.43 0.83 -1.32
C SER A 138 15.06 1.14 -1.92
N SER A 139 15.04 1.53 -3.19
CA SER A 139 13.80 1.79 -3.93
C SER A 139 12.96 0.52 -4.17
N SER A 140 13.57 -0.66 -4.05
CA SER A 140 12.94 -1.98 -4.14
C SER A 140 13.81 -3.04 -3.45
N GLY A 141 13.21 -4.13 -3.00
CA GLY A 141 13.94 -5.23 -2.35
C GLY A 141 13.02 -6.38 -1.92
N PRO A 142 13.55 -7.40 -1.23
CA PRO A 142 12.74 -8.47 -0.66
C PRO A 142 11.90 -7.98 0.53
N LEU A 143 10.72 -8.60 0.76
CA LEU A 143 9.86 -8.24 1.91
C LEU A 143 10.57 -8.38 3.28
N THR A 144 11.64 -9.18 3.37
CA THR A 144 12.44 -9.32 4.59
C THR A 144 13.10 -8.04 5.04
N ASP A 145 13.36 -7.09 4.14
CA ASP A 145 13.93 -5.78 4.49
C ASP A 145 12.92 -4.93 5.28
N LEU A 146 11.63 -5.23 5.17
CA LEU A 146 10.56 -4.52 5.86
C LEU A 146 10.29 -5.11 7.25
N LYS A 147 11.08 -6.07 7.72
CA LYS A 147 10.85 -6.71 9.01
C LYS A 147 10.97 -5.69 10.16
N ASN A 148 10.02 -5.75 11.10
CA ASN A 148 9.86 -4.82 12.22
C ASN A 148 9.58 -3.37 11.79
N THR A 149 9.05 -3.18 10.58
CA THR A 149 8.58 -1.88 10.09
C THR A 149 7.06 -1.78 10.15
N SER A 150 6.55 -0.56 10.16
CA SER A 150 5.15 -0.19 10.02
C SER A 150 4.60 -0.65 8.67
N HIS A 151 5.45 -0.69 7.64
CA HIS A 151 5.09 -1.27 6.34
C HIS A 151 4.80 -2.78 6.42
N GLU A 152 5.56 -3.54 7.21
CA GLU A 152 5.22 -4.95 7.49
C GLU A 152 3.87 -5.03 8.23
N GLY A 153 3.64 -4.17 9.23
CA GLY A 153 2.36 -4.09 9.94
C GLY A 153 1.17 -3.84 9.01
N ALA A 154 1.30 -2.89 8.09
CA ALA A 154 0.31 -2.59 7.06
C ALA A 154 0.08 -3.78 6.11
N PHE A 155 1.17 -4.38 5.62
CA PHE A 155 1.12 -5.53 4.72
C PHE A 155 0.38 -6.71 5.35
N ARG A 156 0.79 -7.12 6.56
CA ARG A 156 0.20 -8.26 7.27
C ARG A 156 -1.25 -8.00 7.63
N THR A 157 -1.60 -6.78 8.01
CA THR A 157 -3.00 -6.37 8.25
C THR A 157 -3.89 -6.64 7.04
N ILE A 158 -3.48 -6.17 5.86
CA ILE A 158 -4.26 -6.35 4.63
C ILE A 158 -4.30 -7.81 4.19
N VAL A 159 -3.16 -8.51 4.19
CA VAL A 159 -3.10 -9.93 3.80
C VAL A 159 -3.99 -10.78 4.70
N ASN A 160 -3.95 -10.58 6.02
CA ASN A 160 -4.81 -11.29 6.96
C ASN A 160 -6.30 -11.05 6.66
N LYS A 161 -6.67 -9.82 6.30
CA LYS A 161 -8.04 -9.50 5.91
C LYS A 161 -8.44 -10.18 4.61
N LEU A 162 -7.62 -10.14 3.58
CA LEU A 162 -7.86 -10.82 2.30
C LEU A 162 -8.01 -12.33 2.48
N VAL A 163 -7.15 -12.96 3.29
CA VAL A 163 -7.25 -14.39 3.65
C VAL A 163 -8.57 -14.70 4.34
N SER A 164 -9.01 -13.85 5.28
CA SER A 164 -10.26 -14.07 6.02
C SER A 164 -11.50 -14.03 5.13
N ILE A 165 -11.51 -13.16 4.11
CA ILE A 165 -12.64 -13.04 3.17
C ILE A 165 -12.69 -14.25 2.24
N ASN A 166 -11.53 -14.68 1.73
CA ASN A 166 -11.44 -15.83 0.84
C ASN A 166 -11.84 -17.15 1.53
N LYS A 167 -11.55 -17.31 2.82
CA LYS A 167 -12.00 -18.50 3.59
C LYS A 167 -13.51 -18.56 3.82
N ASN A 168 -14.18 -17.42 3.83
CA ASN A 168 -15.64 -17.35 4.02
C ASN A 168 -16.42 -17.41 2.69
N SER A 169 -15.70 -17.50 1.56
CA SER A 169 -16.29 -17.55 0.21
C SER A 169 -16.16 -18.94 -0.44
N ALA A 170 -15.61 -19.92 0.30
CA ALA A 170 -15.44 -21.31 -0.08
C ALA A 170 -16.33 -22.20 0.78
#